data_AF-A0A2D9I8H6-F1
#
_entry.id   AF-A0A2D9I8H6-F1
#
_cell.length_a   1.000
_cell.length_b   1.000
_cell.length_c   1.000
_cell.angle_alpha   90.00
_cell.angle_beta   90.00
_cell.angle_gamma   90.00
#
_symmetry.space_group_name_H-M   'P 1'
#
loop_
_entity.id
_entity.type
_entity.pdbx_description
1 polymer ?
#
loop_
_entity_poly.entity_id
_entity_poly.type
_entity_poly.pdbx_seq_one_letter_code
_entity_poly.pdbx_strand_id
1 'polypeptide(L)'
;MFSKLYNNKEFLRFSIFFVWLINISGFFGVLSDQKEFFLSTSPFAILISFILLILNYNFRQKGFFTALISIITIGFLVEFLGVNYDLFFGSYEYGNNLGYKIGGVPIIMSINWVVLIFLTGSFTEKL
;
A
#
# COMPACT_ATOMS: atom_id res chain seq x y z
N MET A 1 -7.41 -17.47 14.73
CA MET A 1 -7.49 -17.73 13.27
C MET A 1 -6.28 -17.14 12.54
N PHE A 2 -6.06 -15.82 12.59
CA PHE A 2 -4.91 -15.15 11.95
C PHE A 2 -3.52 -15.64 12.40
N SER A 3 -3.36 -16.04 13.66
CA SER A 3 -2.07 -16.54 14.17
C SER A 3 -1.60 -17.85 13.51
N LYS A 4 -2.50 -18.62 12.89
CA LYS A 4 -2.14 -19.83 12.13
C LYS A 4 -1.68 -19.52 10.70
N LEU A 5 -2.09 -18.38 10.13
CA LEU A 5 -1.77 -17.99 8.76
C LEU A 5 -0.34 -17.44 8.65
N TYR A 6 0.07 -16.55 9.55
CA TYR A 6 1.41 -15.96 9.54
C TYR A 6 2.54 -17.01 9.57
N ASN A 7 2.39 -18.07 10.38
CA ASN A 7 3.42 -19.10 10.51
C ASN A 7 3.36 -20.16 9.39
N ASN A 8 2.44 -20.03 8.43
CA ASN A 8 2.27 -21.00 7.35
C ASN A 8 3.15 -20.62 6.14
N LYS A 9 4.19 -21.41 5.88
CA LYS A 9 5.13 -21.20 4.76
C LYS A 9 4.46 -21.28 3.39
N GLU A 10 3.44 -22.12 3.21
CA GLU A 10 2.71 -22.22 1.94
C GLU A 10 1.87 -20.97 1.70
N PHE A 11 1.23 -20.45 2.74
CA PHE A 11 0.48 -19.19 2.66
C PHE A 11 1.40 -18.00 2.36
N LEU A 12 2.59 -17.97 2.96
CA LEU A 12 3.61 -16.95 2.66
C LEU A 12 4.02 -17.01 1.18
N ARG A 13 4.33 -18.21 0.66
CA ARG A 13 4.68 -18.40 -0.77
C ARG A 13 3.56 -17.96 -1.70
N PHE A 14 2.32 -18.34 -1.37
CA PHE A 14 1.14 -17.89 -2.10
C PHE A 14 1.03 -16.35 -2.11
N SER A 15 1.22 -15.73 -0.95
CA SER A 15 1.14 -14.27 -0.81
C SER A 15 2.23 -13.55 -1.62
N ILE A 16 3.46 -14.05 -1.56
CA ILE A 16 4.58 -13.54 -2.37
C ILE A 16 4.26 -13.67 -3.86
N PHE A 17 3.81 -14.86 -4.30
CA PHE A 17 3.43 -15.09 -5.69
C PHE A 17 2.35 -14.11 -6.15
N PHE A 18 1.31 -13.90 -5.34
CA PHE A 18 0.18 -13.04 -5.71
C PHE A 18 0.58 -11.56 -5.77
N VAL A 19 1.41 -11.09 -4.83
CA VAL A 19 1.96 -9.72 -4.86
C VAL A 19 2.79 -9.51 -6.13
N TRP A 20 3.66 -10.46 -6.48
CA TRP A 20 4.44 -10.38 -7.72
C TRP A 20 3.55 -10.40 -8.96
N LEU A 21 2.55 -11.29 -9.01
CA LEU A 21 1.61 -11.38 -10.11
C LEU A 21 0.93 -10.03 -10.35
N ILE A 22 0.34 -9.43 -9.31
CA ILE A 22 -0.35 -8.14 -9.43
C ILE A 22 0.58 -7.02 -9.90
N ASN A 23 1.78 -6.91 -9.32
CA ASN A 23 2.71 -5.83 -9.65
C ASN A 23 3.30 -5.98 -11.06
N ILE A 24 3.65 -7.20 -11.48
CA ILE A 24 4.13 -7.47 -12.84
C ILE A 24 3.01 -7.20 -13.84
N SER A 25 1.80 -7.70 -13.59
CA SER A 25 0.64 -7.42 -14.45
C SER A 25 0.35 -5.92 -14.52
N GLY A 26 0.41 -5.20 -13.40
CA GLY A 26 0.25 -3.75 -13.36
C GLY A 26 1.30 -3.00 -14.17
N PHE A 27 2.58 -3.38 -14.02
CA PHE A 27 3.68 -2.77 -14.76
C PHE A 27 3.51 -2.90 -16.27
N PHE A 28 3.31 -4.12 -16.77
CA PHE A 28 3.08 -4.34 -18.21
C PHE A 28 1.75 -3.75 -18.68
N GLY A 29 0.74 -3.79 -17.84
CA GLY A 29 -0.58 -3.26 -18.13
C GLY A 29 -0.58 -1.74 -18.35
N VAL A 30 0.15 -0.99 -17.54
CA VAL A 30 0.31 0.47 -17.70
C VAL A 30 1.10 0.85 -18.95
N LEU A 31 2.00 -0.04 -19.43
CA LEU A 31 2.75 0.14 -20.68
C LEU A 31 1.98 -0.31 -21.93
N SER A 32 0.83 -0.95 -21.75
CA SER A 32 -0.02 -1.43 -22.84
C SER A 32 -1.09 -0.40 -23.21
N ASP A 33 -1.83 -0.67 -24.29
CA ASP A 33 -3.00 0.11 -24.70
C ASP A 33 -4.13 0.11 -23.65
N GLN A 34 -4.09 -0.81 -22.68
CA GLN A 34 -5.07 -0.94 -21.60
C GLN A 34 -4.69 -0.13 -20.34
N LYS A 35 -3.81 0.87 -20.45
CA LYS A 35 -3.31 1.67 -19.33
C LYS A 35 -4.40 2.17 -18.38
N GLU A 36 -5.53 2.67 -18.90
CA GLU A 36 -6.61 3.22 -18.06
C GLU A 36 -7.25 2.15 -17.15
N PHE A 37 -7.41 0.93 -17.66
CA PHE A 37 -7.89 -0.21 -16.88
C PHE A 37 -6.92 -0.55 -15.74
N PHE A 38 -5.61 -0.57 -16.01
CA PHE A 38 -4.62 -0.86 -14.98
C PHE A 38 -4.46 0.28 -13.96
N LEU A 39 -4.61 1.53 -14.37
CA LEU A 39 -4.63 2.68 -13.45
C LEU A 39 -5.85 2.67 -12.54
N SER A 40 -7.04 2.36 -13.08
CA SER A 40 -8.27 2.26 -12.28
C SER A 40 -8.31 1.06 -11.33
N THR A 41 -7.54 0.00 -11.62
CA THR A 41 -7.42 -1.18 -10.74
C THR A 41 -6.33 -1.05 -9.68
N SER A 42 -5.48 -0.02 -9.78
CA SER A 42 -4.38 0.25 -8.84
C SER A 42 -4.82 0.32 -7.36
N PRO A 43 -5.99 0.90 -7.00
CA PRO A 43 -6.44 0.89 -5.61
C PRO A 43 -6.64 -0.51 -5.05
N PHE A 44 -7.16 -1.43 -5.86
CA PHE A 44 -7.34 -2.83 -5.46
C PHE A 44 -6.01 -3.55 -5.34
N ALA A 45 -5.06 -3.27 -6.23
CA ALA A 45 -3.69 -3.81 -6.15
C ALA A 45 -3.00 -3.43 -4.83
N ILE A 46 -3.09 -2.15 -4.44
CA ILE A 46 -2.56 -1.64 -3.16
C ILE A 46 -3.28 -2.32 -1.98
N LEU A 47 -4.62 -2.36 -2.02
CA LEU A 47 -5.41 -2.94 -0.93
C LEU A 47 -5.13 -4.43 -0.74
N ILE A 48 -5.03 -5.21 -1.82
CA ILE A 48 -4.69 -6.64 -1.76
C ILE A 48 -3.28 -6.81 -1.20
N SER A 49 -2.32 -6.02 -1.66
CA SER A 49 -0.94 -6.06 -1.16
C SER A 49 -0.88 -5.77 0.34
N PHE A 50 -1.63 -4.76 0.80
CA PHE A 50 -1.78 -4.44 2.21
C PHE A 50 -2.40 -5.59 3.01
N ILE A 51 -3.52 -6.17 2.53
CA ILE A 51 -4.18 -7.30 3.21
C ILE A 51 -3.23 -8.49 3.32
N LEU A 52 -2.53 -8.85 2.24
CA LEU A 52 -1.56 -9.95 2.25
C LEU A 52 -0.41 -9.68 3.22
N LEU A 53 0.10 -8.45 3.27
CA LEU A 53 1.14 -8.06 4.23
C LEU A 53 0.65 -8.25 5.66
N ILE A 54 -0.53 -7.72 5.98
CA ILE A 54 -1.17 -7.82 7.29
C ILE A 54 -1.40 -9.29 7.69
N LEU A 55 -1.93 -10.12 6.80
CA LEU A 55 -2.14 -11.55 7.05
C LEU A 55 -0.84 -12.33 7.28
N ASN A 56 0.27 -11.84 6.72
CA ASN A 56 1.62 -12.39 6.90
C ASN A 56 2.46 -11.59 7.92
N TYR A 57 1.84 -10.82 8.81
CA TYR A 57 2.54 -10.14 9.89
C TYR A 57 2.12 -10.66 11.27
N ASN A 58 3.05 -10.67 12.23
CA ASN A 58 2.77 -11.07 13.60
C ASN A 58 2.22 -9.92 14.44
N PHE A 59 0.89 -9.85 14.56
CA PHE A 59 0.15 -8.83 15.34
C PHE A 59 0.43 -8.79 16.85
N ARG A 60 1.22 -9.73 17.40
CA ARG A 60 1.51 -9.78 18.84
C ARG A 60 2.56 -8.75 19.28
N GLN A 61 3.17 -8.02 18.35
CA GLN A 61 4.11 -6.97 18.70
C GLN A 61 3.39 -5.81 19.39
N LYS A 62 3.86 -5.42 20.58
CA LYS A 62 3.33 -4.27 21.30
C LYS A 62 3.52 -3.01 20.45
N GLY A 63 2.46 -2.21 20.32
CA GLY A 63 2.49 -0.95 19.56
C GLY A 63 2.14 -1.08 18.08
N PHE A 64 1.89 -2.27 17.55
CA PHE A 64 1.55 -2.47 16.13
C PHE A 64 0.36 -1.60 15.68
N PHE A 65 -0.76 -1.64 16.40
CA PHE A 65 -1.94 -0.85 16.04
C PHE A 65 -1.70 0.66 16.16
N THR A 66 -0.93 1.08 17.17
CA THR A 66 -0.54 2.48 17.33
C THR A 66 0.29 2.94 16.14
N ALA A 67 1.32 2.17 15.76
CA ALA A 67 2.14 2.46 14.58
C ALA A 67 1.31 2.50 13.30
N LEU A 68 0.40 1.54 13.09
CA LEU A 68 -0.48 1.48 11.93
C LEU A 68 -1.34 2.75 11.81
N ILE A 69 -2.00 3.15 12.90
CA ILE A 69 -2.83 4.36 12.92
C ILE A 69 -1.98 5.60 12.68
N SER A 70 -0.81 5.70 13.34
CA SER A 70 0.12 6.82 13.12
C SER A 70 0.56 6.94 11.67
N ILE A 71 0.90 5.82 11.01
CA ILE A 71 1.32 5.83 9.61
C ILE A 71 0.17 6.27 8.70
N ILE A 72 -1.04 5.76 8.91
CA ILE A 72 -2.22 6.16 8.11
C ILE A 72 -2.49 7.66 8.26
N THR A 73 -2.46 8.18 9.49
CA THR A 73 -2.73 9.60 9.76
C THR A 73 -1.64 10.50 9.21
N ILE A 74 -0.36 10.20 9.49
CA ILE A 74 0.76 11.01 9.03
C ILE A 74 0.91 10.92 7.51
N GLY A 75 0.78 9.72 6.93
CA GLY A 75 0.83 9.51 5.49
C GLY A 75 -0.24 10.32 4.76
N PHE A 76 -1.49 10.31 5.27
CA PHE A 76 -2.54 11.16 4.71
C PHE A 76 -2.20 12.66 4.81
N LEU A 77 -1.67 13.11 5.95
CA LEU A 77 -1.28 14.51 6.14
C LEU A 77 -0.17 14.92 5.18
N VAL A 78 0.84 14.07 4.99
CA VAL A 78 1.93 14.32 4.02
C VAL A 78 1.38 14.46 2.62
N GLU A 79 0.49 13.57 2.18
CA GLU A 79 -0.16 13.66 0.87
C GLU A 79 -1.05 14.90 0.75
N PHE A 80 -1.82 15.22 1.79
CA PHE A 80 -2.72 16.37 1.78
C PHE A 80 -1.92 17.67 1.67
N LEU A 81 -0.82 17.77 2.41
CA LEU A 81 0.10 18.89 2.31
C LEU A 81 0.78 18.95 0.95
N GLY A 82 1.15 17.80 0.38
CA GLY A 82 1.76 17.73 -0.94
C GLY A 82 0.84 18.20 -2.05
N VAL A 83 -0.41 17.72 -2.10
CA VAL A 83 -1.37 18.07 -3.16
C VAL A 83 -1.89 19.50 -3.04
N ASN A 84 -2.10 20.02 -1.83
CA ASN A 84 -2.75 21.32 -1.65
C ASN A 84 -1.76 22.49 -1.53
N TYR A 85 -0.50 22.22 -1.20
CA TYR A 85 0.52 23.25 -0.95
C TYR A 85 1.82 23.01 -1.71
N ASP A 86 1.85 22.05 -2.64
CA ASP A 86 3.04 21.64 -3.41
C ASP A 86 4.24 21.26 -2.53
N LEU A 87 3.98 20.84 -1.29
CA LEU A 87 5.01 20.48 -0.32
C LEU A 87 5.60 19.10 -0.64
N PHE A 88 6.90 18.93 -0.42
CA PHE A 88 7.66 17.68 -0.58
C PHE A 88 7.85 17.16 -2.02
N PHE A 89 6.81 17.16 -2.86
CA PHE A 89 6.82 16.49 -4.16
C PHE A 89 6.58 17.41 -5.37
N GLY A 90 6.47 18.73 -5.15
CA GLY A 90 6.16 19.71 -6.19
C GLY A 90 4.68 19.72 -6.57
N SER A 91 4.34 20.29 -7.73
CA SER A 91 2.96 20.40 -8.19
C SER A 91 2.46 19.12 -8.85
N TYR A 92 1.53 18.42 -8.21
CA TYR A 92 0.88 17.23 -8.76
C TYR A 92 -0.57 17.12 -8.30
N GLU A 93 -1.41 16.49 -9.12
CA GLU A 93 -2.80 16.22 -8.80
C GLU A 93 -3.13 14.75 -9.05
N TYR A 94 -3.90 14.16 -8.15
CA TYR A 94 -4.42 12.83 -8.36
C TYR A 94 -5.59 12.83 -9.34
N GLY A 95 -5.56 11.94 -10.33
CA GLY A 95 -6.71 11.66 -11.20
C GLY A 95 -7.85 10.94 -10.47
N ASN A 96 -8.99 10.75 -11.13
CA ASN A 96 -10.17 10.13 -10.50
C ASN A 96 -10.11 8.58 -10.44
N ASN A 97 -9.03 8.00 -10.92
CA ASN A 97 -8.86 6.55 -11.07
C ASN A 97 -8.49 5.85 -9.75
N LEU A 98 -8.20 6.60 -8.68
CA LEU A 98 -7.71 6.05 -7.41
C LEU A 98 -8.79 5.89 -6.32
N GLY A 99 -10.06 6.01 -6.71
CA GLY A 99 -11.20 5.90 -5.81
C GLY A 99 -11.54 7.19 -5.07
N TYR A 100 -12.17 7.05 -3.90
CA TYR A 100 -12.69 8.19 -3.15
C TYR A 100 -11.57 9.07 -2.58
N LYS A 101 -11.73 10.38 -2.73
CA LYS A 101 -10.77 11.41 -2.32
C LYS A 101 -11.31 12.25 -1.18
N ILE A 102 -10.43 12.65 -0.29
CA ILE A 102 -10.67 13.67 0.73
C ILE A 102 -9.64 14.78 0.50
N GLY A 103 -10.11 16.00 0.23
CA GLY A 103 -9.21 17.14 0.04
C GLY A 103 -8.21 16.97 -1.11
N GLY A 104 -8.64 16.39 -2.23
CA GLY A 104 -7.77 16.09 -3.39
C GLY A 104 -6.96 14.80 -3.29
N VAL A 105 -6.86 14.20 -2.10
CA VAL A 105 -6.04 13.00 -1.84
C VAL A 105 -6.90 11.73 -1.80
N PRO A 106 -6.61 10.71 -2.61
CA PRO A 106 -7.25 9.39 -2.52
C PRO A 106 -6.96 8.71 -1.17
N ILE A 107 -8.00 8.20 -0.50
CA ILE A 107 -7.83 7.50 0.80
C ILE A 107 -6.86 6.33 0.70
N ILE A 108 -6.80 5.67 -0.46
CA ILE A 108 -5.92 4.54 -0.68
C ILE A 108 -4.43 4.89 -0.52
N MET A 109 -4.05 6.17 -0.67
CA MET A 109 -2.66 6.59 -0.45
C MET A 109 -2.23 6.44 1.01
N SER A 110 -3.12 6.64 1.98
CA SER A 110 -2.80 6.38 3.38
C SER A 110 -2.46 4.91 3.64
N ILE A 111 -3.12 3.99 2.93
CA ILE A 111 -2.81 2.56 2.98
C ILE A 111 -1.49 2.27 2.25
N ASN A 112 -1.24 2.94 1.13
CA ASN A 112 0.02 2.81 0.41
C ASN A 112 1.23 3.20 1.30
N TRP A 113 1.10 4.27 2.09
CA TRP A 113 2.11 4.66 3.09
C TRP A 113 2.40 3.56 4.11
N VAL A 114 1.38 2.83 4.55
CA VAL A 114 1.59 1.66 5.42
C VAL A 114 2.42 0.60 4.73
N VAL A 115 2.05 0.23 3.50
CA VAL A 115 2.79 -0.79 2.74
C VAL A 115 4.25 -0.38 2.58
N LEU A 116 4.51 0.86 2.17
CA LEU A 116 5.87 1.38 1.96
C LEU A 116 6.70 1.36 3.24
N ILE A 117 6.17 1.89 4.35
CA ILE A 117 6.91 1.96 5.62
C ILE A 117 7.17 0.56 6.18
N PHE A 118 6.21 -0.37 6.08
CA PHE A 118 6.45 -1.76 6.48
C PHE A 118 7.55 -2.41 5.66
N LEU A 119 7.55 -2.23 4.33
CA LEU A 119 8.58 -2.79 3.46
C LEU A 119 9.97 -2.22 3.81
N THR A 120 10.10 -0.91 3.98
CA THR A 120 11.36 -0.27 4.35
C THR A 120 11.82 -0.69 5.75
N GLY A 121 10.90 -0.77 6.71
CA GLY A 121 11.19 -1.24 8.07
C GLY A 121 11.67 -2.69 8.10
N SER A 122 11.00 -3.58 7.37
CA SER A 122 11.40 -4.99 7.25
C SER A 122 12.75 -5.18 6.54
N PHE A 123 13.10 -4.29 5.60
CA PHE A 123 14.43 -4.30 4.99
C PHE A 123 15.52 -3.91 6.00
N THR A 124 15.19 -3.06 6.98
CA THR A 124 16.10 -2.60 8.03
C THR A 124 16.21 -3.61 9.17
N GLU A 125 15.20 -4.46 9.41
CA GLU A 125 15.15 -5.45 10.50
C GLU A 125 16.10 -6.66 10.31
N LYS A 126 17.01 -6.61 9.32
CA LYS A 126 18.04 -7.62 9.04
C LYS A 126 19.40 -7.01 8.66
N LEU A 127 19.92 -6.13 9.52
CA LEU A 127 21.34 -5.87 9.73
C LEU A 127 21.65 -6.10 11.21
#